data_AF-A0A0R2ZMR2-F1
#
_entry.id   AF-A0A0R2ZMR2-F1
#
_cell.length_a   1.000
_cell.length_b   1.000
_cell.length_c   1.000
_cell.angle_alpha   90.00
_cell.angle_beta   90.00
_cell.angle_gamma   90.00
#
_symmetry.space_group_name_H-M   'P 1'
#
loop_
_entity.id
_entity.type
_entity.pdbx_description
1 polymer ?
#
loop_
_entity_poly.entity_id
_entity_poly.type
_entity_poly.pdbx_seq_one_letter_code
_entity_poly.pdbx_strand_id
1 'polypeptide(L)'
;MNRSLIVLLAALFTQAAWAQTHTITAFLADPVTVLDEQGAPQRDLAKKDTPTQPLTVLQYNPALDLVQVELAGQKVWLDTMDLRIEPPLNVVDLPCLGLTKSQAKSSRNHSTIGFGAGCNQ
;
A
#
# COMPACT_ATOMS: atom_id res chain seq x y z
N MET A 1 -7.91 3.74 49.10
CA MET A 1 -6.85 3.64 48.08
C MET A 1 -7.22 2.79 46.85
N ASN A 2 -8.35 2.05 46.83
CA ASN A 2 -8.74 1.20 45.68
C ASN A 2 -9.55 1.92 44.59
N ARG A 3 -10.11 3.10 44.86
CA ARG A 3 -10.96 3.82 43.90
C ARG A 3 -10.18 4.42 42.73
N SER A 4 -8.97 4.91 42.99
CA SER A 4 -8.10 5.50 41.95
C SER A 4 -7.56 4.45 40.97
N LEU A 5 -7.38 3.21 41.42
CA LEU A 5 -6.85 2.12 40.59
C LEU A 5 -7.87 1.66 39.53
N ILE A 6 -9.15 1.65 39.88
CA ILE A 6 -10.25 1.25 38.96
C ILE A 6 -10.40 2.28 37.83
N VAL A 7 -10.25 3.57 38.15
CA VAL A 7 -10.30 4.65 37.14
C VAL A 7 -9.13 4.57 36.17
N LEU A 8 -7.94 4.23 36.66
CA LEU A 8 -6.74 4.10 35.82
C LEU A 8 -6.83 2.89 34.88
N LEU A 9 -7.42 1.79 35.36
CA LEU A 9 -7.64 0.58 34.55
C LEU A 9 -8.69 0.83 33.44
N ALA A 10 -9.75 1.58 33.73
CA ALA A 10 -10.77 1.93 32.73
C ALA A 10 -10.23 2.85 31.62
N ALA A 11 -9.27 3.73 31.93
CA ALA A 11 -8.66 4.65 30.96
C ALA A 11 -7.68 3.97 29.98
N LEU A 12 -7.18 2.77 30.30
CA LEU A 12 -6.27 2.02 29.43
C LEU A 12 -7.00 1.29 28.29
N PHE A 13 -8.30 0.99 28.43
CA PHE A 13 -9.07 0.24 27.43
C PHE A 13 -9.73 1.10 26.35
N THR A 14 -9.72 2.43 26.46
CA THR A 14 -10.39 3.34 25.51
C THR A 14 -9.54 3.75 24.31
N GLN A 15 -8.28 3.32 24.21
CA GLN A 15 -7.37 3.73 23.12
C GLN A 15 -7.39 2.82 21.88
N ALA A 16 -8.18 1.75 21.86
CA ALA A 16 -8.20 0.80 20.74
C ALA A 16 -9.44 1.00 19.86
N ALA A 17 -9.40 1.87 18.84
CA ALA A 17 -10.41 1.77 17.76
C ALA A 17 -10.18 2.55 16.44
N TRP A 18 -9.10 3.30 16.22
CA TRP A 18 -8.95 4.05 14.95
C TRP A 18 -7.63 3.83 14.22
N ALA A 19 -7.16 2.59 14.16
CA ALA A 19 -6.21 2.23 13.12
C ALA A 19 -6.98 2.11 11.79
N GLN A 20 -6.64 2.93 10.81
CA GLN A 20 -7.16 2.76 9.44
C GLN A 20 -6.70 1.39 8.94
N THR A 21 -7.66 0.50 8.71
CA THR A 21 -7.39 -0.85 8.23
C THR A 21 -7.22 -0.81 6.71
N HIS A 22 -5.99 -1.05 6.25
CA HIS A 22 -5.70 -1.20 4.83
C HIS A 22 -6.16 -2.56 4.33
N THR A 23 -6.72 -2.60 3.12
CA THR A 23 -7.22 -3.83 2.51
C THR A 23 -6.63 -4.00 1.11
N ILE A 24 -6.20 -5.21 0.79
CA ILE A 24 -5.84 -5.59 -0.58
C ILE A 24 -7.12 -5.85 -1.34
N THR A 25 -7.42 -5.03 -2.35
CA THR A 25 -8.62 -5.17 -3.18
C THR A 25 -8.35 -5.92 -4.48
N ALA A 26 -7.09 -6.00 -4.93
CA ALA A 26 -6.71 -6.78 -6.10
C ALA A 26 -5.23 -7.19 -6.08
N PHE A 27 -4.95 -8.32 -6.74
CA PHE A 27 -3.61 -8.76 -7.11
C PHE A 27 -3.33 -8.35 -8.56
N LEU A 28 -2.19 -7.69 -8.80
CA LEU A 28 -1.83 -7.10 -10.08
C LEU A 28 -0.93 -8.05 -10.88
N ALA A 29 0.08 -8.64 -10.24
CA ALA A 29 1.02 -9.57 -10.87
C ALA A 29 0.46 -10.99 -11.12
N ASP A 30 1.12 -11.73 -12.02
CA ASP A 30 0.92 -13.16 -12.25
C ASP A 30 2.25 -13.81 -12.70
N PRO A 31 2.89 -14.67 -11.88
CA PRO A 31 2.48 -15.02 -10.51
C PRO A 31 2.73 -13.90 -9.51
N VAL A 32 2.10 -13.99 -8.34
CA VAL A 32 2.38 -13.16 -7.17
C VAL A 32 3.44 -13.86 -6.33
N THR A 33 4.54 -13.16 -6.01
CA THR A 33 5.62 -13.74 -5.21
C THR A 33 5.26 -13.69 -3.73
N VAL A 34 5.31 -14.83 -3.05
CA VAL A 34 5.18 -14.93 -1.59
C VAL A 34 6.57 -14.87 -0.97
N LEU A 35 6.75 -13.93 -0.05
CA LEU A 35 8.02 -13.60 0.57
C LEU A 35 8.02 -13.96 2.07
N ASP A 36 9.21 -14.10 2.62
CA ASP A 36 9.43 -14.13 4.07
C ASP A 36 9.61 -12.73 4.67
N GLU A 37 9.87 -12.66 5.98
CA GLU A 37 10.06 -11.41 6.71
C GLU A 37 11.29 -10.60 6.25
N GLN A 38 12.26 -11.26 5.62
CA GLN A 38 13.48 -10.67 5.09
C GLN A 38 13.36 -10.30 3.60
N GLY A 39 12.20 -10.55 2.98
CA GLY A 39 11.95 -10.31 1.57
C GLY A 39 12.54 -11.37 0.65
N ALA A 40 12.91 -12.55 1.17
CA ALA A 40 13.33 -13.66 0.33
C ALA A 40 12.13 -14.43 -0.22
N PRO A 41 12.15 -14.86 -1.49
CA PRO A 41 11.06 -15.61 -2.10
C PRO A 41 10.93 -17.01 -1.48
N GLN A 42 9.71 -17.35 -1.06
CA GLN A 42 9.38 -18.68 -0.56
C GLN A 42 8.63 -19.51 -1.61
N ARG A 43 7.68 -18.91 -2.33
CA ARG A 43 6.89 -19.57 -3.38
C ARG A 43 6.19 -18.56 -4.27
N ASP A 44 5.76 -19.02 -5.43
CA ASP A 44 4.91 -18.26 -6.34
C ASP A 44 3.45 -18.70 -6.22
N LEU A 45 2.54 -17.74 -6.25
CA LEU A 45 1.10 -17.96 -6.27
C LEU A 45 0.54 -17.48 -7.61
N ALA A 46 0.05 -18.40 -8.43
CA ALA A 46 -0.60 -18.03 -9.68
C ALA A 46 -1.83 -17.16 -9.39
N LYS A 47 -2.09 -16.14 -10.21
CA LYS A 47 -3.16 -15.18 -9.97
C LYS A 47 -4.54 -15.82 -9.82
N LYS A 48 -4.78 -16.91 -10.56
CA LYS A 48 -6.02 -17.71 -10.47
C LYS A 48 -6.26 -18.35 -9.09
N ASP A 49 -5.20 -18.53 -8.30
CA ASP A 49 -5.22 -19.16 -6.98
C ASP A 49 -5.22 -18.10 -5.85
N THR A 50 -5.20 -16.80 -6.21
CA THR A 50 -5.31 -15.70 -5.25
C THR A 50 -6.75 -15.54 -4.75
N PRO A 51 -6.95 -15.09 -3.50
CA PRO A 51 -8.28 -14.78 -2.99
C PRO A 51 -8.98 -13.71 -3.83
N THR A 52 -10.25 -13.94 -4.13
CA THR A 52 -11.11 -12.96 -4.81
C THR A 52 -11.74 -11.95 -3.86
N GLN A 53 -11.74 -12.26 -2.55
CA GLN A 53 -12.23 -11.36 -1.52
C GLN A 53 -11.10 -10.44 -1.04
N PRO A 54 -11.43 -9.20 -0.63
CA PRO A 54 -10.44 -8.31 -0.06
C PRO A 54 -9.75 -8.91 1.17
N LEU A 55 -8.43 -8.72 1.26
CA LEU A 55 -7.64 -9.19 2.40
C LEU A 55 -7.24 -8.02 3.29
N THR A 56 -7.44 -8.15 4.59
CA THR A 56 -6.95 -7.16 5.55
C THR A 56 -5.43 -7.24 5.68
N VAL A 57 -4.76 -6.10 5.57
CA VAL A 57 -3.33 -5.98 5.87
C VAL A 57 -3.15 -6.06 7.38
N LEU A 58 -2.34 -7.03 7.83
CA LEU A 58 -2.03 -7.23 9.24
C LEU A 58 -0.88 -6.35 9.69
N GLN A 59 0.16 -6.23 8.86
CA GLN A 59 1.35 -5.43 9.12
C GLN A 59 1.90 -4.84 7.82
N TYR A 60 2.58 -3.71 7.93
CA TYR A 60 3.32 -3.08 6.85
C TYR A 60 4.79 -2.92 7.28
N ASN A 61 5.71 -3.39 6.44
CA ASN A 61 7.16 -3.23 6.59
C ASN A 61 7.64 -2.16 5.61
N PRO A 62 7.81 -0.89 6.05
CA PRO A 62 8.20 0.20 5.15
C PRO A 62 9.66 0.11 4.66
N ALA A 63 10.52 -0.68 5.33
CA ALA A 63 11.92 -0.81 4.94
C ALA A 63 12.09 -1.68 3.67
N LEU A 64 11.20 -2.65 3.49
CA LEU A 64 11.18 -3.57 2.35
C LEU A 64 9.97 -3.36 1.44
N ASP A 65 9.11 -2.40 1.79
CA ASP A 65 7.81 -2.14 1.15
C ASP A 65 6.94 -3.40 1.00
N LEU A 66 6.82 -4.17 2.09
CA LEU A 66 6.06 -5.43 2.12
C LEU A 66 4.85 -5.32 3.04
N VAL A 67 3.77 -6.02 2.69
CA VAL A 67 2.61 -6.21 3.56
C VAL A 67 2.45 -7.64 4.01
N GLN A 68 2.11 -7.82 5.28
CA GLN A 68 1.75 -9.11 5.84
C GLN A 68 0.24 -9.33 5.75
N VAL A 69 -0.16 -10.48 5.21
CA VAL A 69 -1.56 -10.93 5.15
C VAL A 69 -1.69 -12.39 5.54
N GLU A 70 -2.93 -12.82 5.78
CA GLU A 70 -3.25 -14.23 5.98
C GLU A 70 -3.78 -14.85 4.69
N LEU A 71 -3.04 -15.81 4.14
CA LEU A 71 -3.46 -16.64 2.99
C LEU A 71 -3.61 -18.09 3.45
N ALA A 72 -4.81 -18.66 3.27
CA ALA A 72 -5.11 -20.05 3.62
C ALA A 72 -4.65 -20.44 5.06
N GLY A 73 -4.80 -19.53 6.03
CA GLY A 73 -4.41 -19.75 7.43
C GLY A 73 -2.91 -19.54 7.72
N GLN A 74 -2.13 -19.08 6.76
CA GLN A 74 -0.70 -18.77 6.92
C GLN A 74 -0.45 -17.28 6.78
N LYS A 75 0.33 -16.72 7.72
CA LYS A 75 0.84 -15.36 7.59
C LYS A 75 1.98 -15.35 6.57
N VAL A 76 1.87 -14.49 5.58
CA VAL A 76 2.84 -14.37 4.48
C VAL A 76 3.09 -12.92 4.16
N TRP A 77 4.23 -12.63 3.53
CA TRP A 77 4.56 -11.28 3.05
C TRP A 77 4.39 -11.20 1.53
N LEU A 78 3.90 -10.05 1.08
CA LEU A 78 3.66 -9.73 -0.31
C LEU A 78 4.23 -8.35 -0.62
N ASP A 79 4.76 -8.18 -1.83
CA ASP A 79 5.24 -6.90 -2.35
C ASP A 79 4.05 -5.96 -2.62
N THR A 80 4.11 -4.71 -2.17
CA THR A 80 3.05 -3.72 -2.40
C THR A 80 2.88 -3.38 -3.87
N MET A 81 3.92 -3.54 -4.70
CA MET A 81 3.88 -3.30 -6.14
C MET A 81 3.00 -4.30 -6.89
N ASP A 82 2.83 -5.48 -6.33
CA ASP A 82 1.98 -6.54 -6.89
C ASP A 82 0.51 -6.41 -6.46
N LEU A 83 0.16 -5.37 -5.70
CA LEU A 83 -1.12 -5.26 -5.01
C LEU A 83 -1.81 -3.93 -5.26
N ARG A 84 -3.15 -3.96 -5.23
CA ARG A 84 -3.97 -2.77 -5.03
C ARG A 84 -4.43 -2.71 -3.59
N ILE A 85 -4.05 -1.65 -2.88
CA ILE A 85 -4.33 -1.49 -1.45
C ILE A 85 -5.16 -0.22 -1.23
N GLU A 86 -6.25 -0.35 -0.49
CA GLU A 86 -7.19 0.72 -0.17
C GLU A 86 -7.51 0.76 1.34
N PRO A 87 -7.38 1.93 2.00
CA PRO A 87 -6.73 3.15 1.50
C PRO A 87 -5.23 2.92 1.19
N PRO A 88 -4.56 3.78 0.40
CA PRO A 88 -3.13 3.63 0.12
C PRO A 88 -2.29 3.66 1.40
N LEU A 89 -1.23 2.84 1.45
CA LEU A 89 -0.31 2.79 2.60
C LEU A 89 0.50 4.09 2.75
N ASN A 90 0.96 4.62 1.61
CA ASN A 90 1.71 5.86 1.54
C ASN A 90 1.08 6.76 0.47
N VAL A 91 0.86 8.02 0.81
CA VAL A 91 0.47 9.06 -0.14
C VAL A 91 1.67 9.99 -0.31
N VAL A 92 2.20 10.06 -1.53
CA VAL A 92 3.29 10.98 -1.87
C VAL A 92 2.69 12.16 -2.64
N ASP A 93 2.80 13.35 -2.05
CA ASP A 93 2.41 14.59 -2.72
C ASP A 93 3.44 14.93 -3.79
N LEU A 94 3.12 14.65 -5.05
CA LEU A 94 3.92 15.09 -6.18
C LEU A 94 3.53 16.52 -6.55
N PRO A 95 4.43 17.52 -6.39
CA PRO A 95 4.12 18.88 -6.80
C PRO A 95 3.92 18.89 -8.32
N CYS A 96 2.78 19.38 -8.79
CA CYS A 96 2.60 19.62 -10.22
C CYS A 96 3.56 20.74 -10.65
N LEU A 97 4.68 20.34 -11.26
CA LEU A 97 5.62 21.26 -11.88
C LEU A 97 5.04 21.73 -13.22
N GLY A 98 4.58 22.98 -13.26
CA GLY A 98 4.11 23.61 -14.49
C GLY A 98 5.25 23.72 -15.51
N LEU A 99 4.98 23.32 -16.75
CA LEU A 99 5.95 23.43 -17.85
C LEU A 99 6.32 24.90 -18.07
N THR A 100 7.62 25.20 -18.13
CA THR A 100 8.09 26.54 -18.51
C THR A 100 7.61 26.86 -19.93
N LYS A 101 6.91 28.00 -20.08
CA LYS A 101 6.16 28.42 -21.28
C LYS A 101 6.94 28.41 -22.62
N SER A 102 8.27 28.25 -22.63
CA SER A 102 9.05 28.22 -23.87
C SER A 102 8.92 26.90 -24.65
N GLN A 103 8.47 25.81 -24.02
CA GLN A 103 8.34 24.51 -24.70
C GLN A 103 6.92 24.25 -25.26
N ALA A 104 5.91 25.02 -24.84
CA ALA A 104 4.52 24.84 -25.30
C ALA A 104 4.28 25.25 -26.77
N LYS A 105 5.24 25.93 -27.42
CA LYS A 105 5.13 26.41 -28.81
C LYS A 105 6.01 25.67 -29.81
N SER A 106 6.69 24.58 -29.42
CA SER A 106 7.40 23.75 -30.41
C SER A 106 6.39 22.84 -31.13
N SER A 107 5.91 23.31 -32.28
CA SER A 107 5.18 22.50 -33.28
C SER A 107 6.04 21.37 -33.88
N ARG A 108 7.31 21.24 -33.48
CA ARG A 108 8.20 20.14 -33.88
C ARG A 108 8.23 19.12 -32.76
N ASN A 109 7.32 18.17 -32.90
CA ASN A 109 7.18 16.98 -32.08
C ASN A 109 8.46 16.12 -32.21
N HIS A 110 9.44 16.38 -31.36
CA HIS A 110 10.52 15.43 -31.09
C HIS A 110 10.19 14.79 -29.75
N SER A 111 9.59 13.60 -29.84
CA SER A 111 9.16 12.73 -28.76
C SER A 111 10.01 12.87 -27.50
N THR A 112 9.48 13.56 -26.49
CA THR A 112 9.92 13.37 -25.11
C THR A 112 8.79 12.65 -24.41
N ILE A 113 8.93 11.33 -24.34
CA ILE A 113 8.07 10.43 -23.56
C ILE A 113 8.27 10.86 -22.10
N GLY A 114 7.30 11.58 -21.52
CA GLY A 114 7.39 11.97 -20.11
C GLY A 114 6.56 13.17 -19.67
N PHE A 115 6.02 13.98 -20.59
CA PHE A 115 5.14 15.09 -20.20
C PHE A 115 3.68 14.69 -20.44
N GLY A 116 3.04 14.16 -19.39
CA GLY A 116 1.59 13.98 -19.35
C GLY A 116 0.87 15.31 -19.57
N ALA A 117 -0.37 15.24 -20.07
CA ALA A 117 -1.22 16.40 -20.36
C ALA A 117 -1.12 17.42 -19.22
N GLY A 118 -0.76 18.66 -19.55
CA GLY A 118 -0.51 19.72 -18.58
C GLY A 118 -1.63 19.83 -17.55
N CYS A 119 -1.26 20.08 -16.29
CA CYS A 119 -2.22 20.25 -15.21
C CYS A 119 -3.20 21.37 -15.54
N ASN A 120 -4.50 21.07 -15.56
CA ASN A 120 -5.55 22.07 -15.48
C ASN A 120 -5.65 22.51 -14.02
N GLN A 121 -5.34 23.78 -13.75
CA GLN A 121 -5.97 24.49 -12.64
C GLN A 121 -7.23 25.16 -13.14
#